data_AF-A0A0L7QKG3-F1
#
_entry.id   AF-A0A0L7QKG3-F1
#
_cell.length_a   1.000
_cell.length_b   1.000
_cell.length_c   1.000
_cell.angle_alpha   90.00
_cell.angle_beta   90.00
_cell.angle_gamma   90.00
#
_symmetry.space_group_name_H-M   'P 1'
#
loop_
_entity.id
_entity.type
_entity.pdbx_description
1 polymer ?
#
loop_
_entity_poly.entity_id
_entity_poly.type
_entity_poly.pdbx_seq_one_letter_code
_entity_poly.pdbx_strand_id
1 'polypeptide(L)' 'MLSLFRGRCPFKIFMKDKSAKYGILIRMLTDSKRRYILNMEVYCGSKTIIISKNS' A
#
# COMPACT_ATOMS: atom_id res chain seq x y z
N MET A 1 -2.09 -3.61 3.61
CA MET A 1 -2.08 -4.92 2.91
C MET A 1 -0.82 -5.04 2.06
N LEU A 2 -0.25 -6.25 1.93
CA LEU A 2 0.83 -6.51 0.98
C LEU A 2 0.28 -7.37 -0.15
N SER A 3 0.20 -6.82 -1.35
CA SER A 3 -0.24 -7.56 -2.54
C SER A 3 0.95 -8.25 -3.17
N LEU A 4 0.89 -9.58 -3.30
CA LEU A 4 1.94 -10.40 -3.92
C LEU A 4 2.18 -9.93 -5.37
N PHE A 5 3.40 -9.49 -5.65
CA PHE A 5 3.78 -9.07 -6.99
C PHE A 5 5.24 -9.44 -7.27
N ARG A 6 5.46 -10.25 -8.31
CA ARG A 6 6.79 -10.73 -8.70
C ARG A 6 7.39 -10.03 -9.93
N GLY A 7 6.60 -9.22 -10.64
CA GLY A 7 7.06 -8.48 -11.82
C GLY A 7 8.03 -7.34 -11.49
N ARG A 8 8.54 -6.68 -12.55
CA ARG A 8 9.33 -5.46 -12.41
C ARG A 8 8.39 -4.30 -12.10
N CYS A 9 8.49 -3.78 -10.89
CA CYS A 9 7.73 -2.61 -10.45
C CYS A 9 8.63 -1.76 -9.53
N PRO A 10 8.78 -0.46 -9.80
CA PRO A 10 9.71 0.41 -9.06
C PRO A 10 9.33 0.61 -7.58
N PHE A 11 8.07 0.34 -7.22
CA PHE A 11 7.54 0.51 -5.86
C PHE A 11 7.28 -0.81 -5.11
N LYS A 12 7.89 -1.91 -5.57
CA LYS A 12 7.83 -3.20 -4.87
C LYS A 12 8.65 -3.14 -3.58
N ILE A 13 8.08 -3.63 -2.48
CA ILE A 13 8.71 -3.66 -1.15
C ILE A 13 9.03 -5.11 -0.77
N PHE A 14 10.14 -5.27 -0.04
CA PHE A 14 10.47 -6.49 0.67
C PHE A 14 10.00 -6.41 2.13
N MET A 15 9.25 -7.41 2.60
CA MET A 15 8.85 -7.56 4.01
C MET A 15 9.25 -8.94 4.52
N LYS A 16 10.23 -8.99 5.43
CA LYS A 16 10.82 -10.23 5.94
C LYS A 16 9.82 -11.12 6.68
N ASP A 17 8.91 -10.51 7.45
CA ASP A 17 7.99 -11.21 8.35
C ASP A 17 6.67 -11.62 7.68
N LYS A 18 6.49 -11.31 6.39
CA LYS A 18 5.31 -11.71 5.61
C LYS A 18 5.61 -12.98 4.81
N SER A 19 4.62 -13.88 4.72
CA SER A 19 4.67 -15.06 3.85
C SER A 19 5.01 -14.68 2.40
N ALA A 20 4.43 -13.58 1.95
CA ALA A 20 4.78 -12.86 0.75
C ALA A 20 5.97 -11.92 0.99
N LYS A 21 7.20 -12.37 0.71
CA LYS A 21 8.38 -11.54 0.94
C LYS A 21 8.44 -10.30 0.03
N TYR A 22 7.90 -10.38 -1.18
CA TYR A 22 7.93 -9.29 -2.16
C TYR A 22 6.53 -8.94 -2.65
N GLY A 23 6.19 -7.65 -2.66
CA GLY A 23 4.90 -7.19 -3.13
C GLY A 23 4.72 -5.69 -3.14
N ILE A 24 3.52 -5.24 -3.50
CA ILE A 24 3.11 -3.84 -3.46
C ILE A 24 2.45 -3.57 -2.11
N LEU A 25 2.97 -2.61 -1.36
CA LEU A 25 2.37 -2.19 -0.09
C LEU A 25 1.23 -1.20 -0.38
N ILE A 26 0.08 -1.51 0.18
CA ILE A 26 -1.12 -0.71 0.09
C ILE A 26 -1.53 -0.33 1.51
N ARG A 27 -1.54 0.97 1.82
CA ARG A 27 -2.05 1.51 3.08
C ARG A 27 -3.56 1.69 2.93
N MET A 28 -4.31 1.27 3.94
CA MET A 28 -5.77 1.28 3.89
C MET A 28 -6.28 1.76 5.23
N LEU A 29 -7.27 2.65 5.20
CA LEU A 29 -8.12 2.96 6.34
C LEU A 29 -9.38 2.12 6.20
N THR A 30 -9.65 1.28 7.19
CA THR A 30 -10.80 0.37 7.19
C THR A 30 -11.66 0.56 8.42
N ASP A 31 -12.98 0.50 8.25
CA ASP A 31 -13.91 0.41 9.37
C ASP A 31 -13.76 -0.94 10.10
N SER A 32 -13.70 -0.93 11.42
CA SER A 32 -13.41 -2.13 12.22
C SER A 32 -14.59 -3.10 12.28
N LYS A 33 -15.83 -2.60 12.25
CA LYS A 33 -17.05 -3.41 12.40
C LYS A 33 -17.52 -3.98 11.07
N ARG A 34 -17.63 -3.14 10.04
CA ARG A 34 -18.17 -3.54 8.73
C ARG A 34 -17.09 -4.03 7.77
N ARG A 35 -15.81 -3.84 8.11
CA ARG A 35 -14.64 -4.18 7.27
C ARG A 35 -14.66 -3.52 5.89
N TYR A 36 -15.32 -2.36 5.78
CA TYR A 36 -15.28 -1.54 4.57
C TYR A 36 -13.99 -0.73 4.50
N ILE A 37 -13.49 -0.51 3.29
CA ILE A 37 -12.34 0.34 3.02
C ILE A 37 -12.85 1.77 2.84
N LEU A 38 -12.41 2.67 3.71
CA LEU A 38 -12.78 4.09 3.68
C LEU A 38 -11.81 4.90 2.82
N ASN A 39 -10.52 4.57 2.89
CA ASN A 39 -9.49 5.17 2.05
C ASN A 39 -8.38 4.16 1.78
N MET A 40 -7.69 4.31 0.65
CA MET A 40 -6.60 3.44 0.23
C MET A 40 -5.55 4.22 -0.56
N GLU A 41 -4.29 3.99 -0.24
CA GLU A 41 -3.15 4.61 -0.92
C GLU A 41 -2.06 3.56 -1.21
N VAL A 42 -1.54 3.60 -2.43
CA VAL A 42 -0.41 2.75 -2.84
C VAL A 42 0.88 3.40 -2.36
N TYR A 43 1.73 2.64 -1.67
CA TYR A 43 3.04 3.14 -1.27
C TYR A 43 4.01 3.07 -2.45
N CYS A 44 4.36 4.24 -2.98
CA CYS A 44 5.28 4.37 -4.11
C CYS A 44 6.74 4.71 -3.71
N GLY A 45 7.08 4.72 -2.42
CA GLY A 45 8.38 5.17 -1.92
C GLY A 45 8.50 6.70 -1.88
N SER A 46 9.73 7.24 -1.91
CA SER A 46 10.05 8.66 -1.67
C SER A 46 9.53 9.67 -2.71
N LYS A 47 8.65 9.24 -3.63
CA LYS A 47 7.93 10.10 -4.57
C LYS A 47 6.44 10.11 -4.24
N THR A 48 6.09 10.47 -3.00
CA THR A 48 4.72 10.90 -2.70
C THR A 48 4.64 12.38 -3.05
N ILE A 49 4.16 12.69 -4.25
CA ILE A 49 3.68 14.05 -4.53
C ILE A 49 2.38 14.16 -3.74
N ILE A 50 2.47 14.73 -2.53
CA ILE A 50 1.29 15.06 -1.73
C ILE A 50 0.65 16.24 -2.45
N ILE A 51 -0.28 15.96 -3.36
CA ILE A 51 -1.21 16.97 -3.83
C ILE A 51 -2.13 17.20 -2.64
N SER A 52 -1.77 18.14 -1.77
CA SER A 52 -2.68 18.61 -0.73
C SER A 52 -3.92 19.12 -1.44
N LYS A 53 -4.97 18.30 -1.48
CA LYS A 53 -6.31 18.81 -1.75
C LYS A 53 -6.68 19.64 -0.54
N ASN A 54 -6.29 20.91 -0.57
CA ASN A 54 -6.94 21.94 0.23
C ASN A 54 -8.42 21.88 -0.14
N SER A 55 -9.24 21.44 0.80
CA SER A 55 -10.68 21.64 0.82
C SER A 55 -11.08 22.05 2.23
#